data_AF-A0A956JN99-F1
#
_entry.id   AF-A0A956JN99-F1
#
_cell.length_a   1.000
_cell.length_b   1.000
_cell.length_c   1.000
_cell.angle_alpha   90.00
_cell.angle_beta   90.00
_cell.angle_gamma   90.00
#
_symmetry.space_group_name_H-M   'P 1'
#
loop_
_entity.id
_entity.type
_entity.pdbx_description
1 polymer ?
#
loop_
_entity_poly.entity_id
_entity_poly.type
_entity_poly.pdbx_seq_one_letter_code
_entity_poly.pdbx_strand_id
1 'polypeptide(L)'
;MLLAGAVCSCNDTTVAPDATADGIVVDATVDLPDLTALDQSSDAPADAPKPDQEVVVGGSCITRPCANNGECQSGMCEQGACVSCRDNAHCSEGPKQCNKQFGICVECSSDAHCTAKGSGPTKCGGQGACICDTDAHCMRNGQPVDTGKCHNGACIGCTADGDCKFAGSPFTRCFNGRCVACLDDNDCSSVPGTGKCNGVNSCFGCSTVGDCALLFASPLWQCK
;
A
#
# COMPACT_ATOMS: atom_id res chain seq x y z
N MET A 1 -41.69 -39.60 -3.23
CA MET A 1 -40.26 -39.53 -2.88
C MET A 1 -39.89 -38.05 -2.85
N LEU A 2 -40.05 -37.42 -1.68
CA LEU A 2 -39.63 -36.04 -1.43
C LEU A 2 -38.23 -36.13 -0.84
N LEU A 3 -37.23 -35.63 -1.56
CA LEU A 3 -35.87 -35.45 -1.05
C LEU A 3 -35.94 -34.33 -0.01
N ALA A 4 -35.75 -34.68 1.26
CA ALA A 4 -35.59 -33.74 2.35
C ALA A 4 -34.34 -32.89 2.07
N GLY A 5 -34.53 -31.57 1.98
CA GLY A 5 -33.43 -30.62 1.93
C GLY A 5 -32.61 -30.74 3.21
N ALA A 6 -31.33 -31.07 3.05
CA ALA A 6 -30.38 -31.05 4.16
C ALA A 6 -30.25 -29.60 4.64
N VAL A 7 -30.79 -29.32 5.83
CA VAL A 7 -30.54 -28.09 6.57
C VAL A 7 -29.16 -28.26 7.20
N CYS A 8 -28.22 -27.37 6.89
CA CYS A 8 -26.94 -27.33 7.58
C CYS A 8 -27.21 -26.89 9.03
N SER A 9 -26.85 -27.73 9.98
CA SER A 9 -26.81 -27.37 11.40
C SER A 9 -25.36 -27.47 11.82
N CYS A 10 -24.60 -26.41 11.54
CA CYS A 10 -23.26 -26.24 12.05
C CYS A 10 -23.41 -25.60 13.45
N ASN A 11 -23.56 -26.46 14.45
CA ASN A 11 -23.70 -26.07 15.86
C ASN A 11 -22.37 -25.45 16.32
N ASP A 12 -22.31 -24.12 16.37
CA ASP A 12 -21.18 -23.39 16.95
C ASP A 12 -21.11 -23.67 18.45
N THR A 13 -20.39 -24.74 18.79
CA THR A 13 -19.99 -25.10 20.15
C THR A 13 -18.52 -25.45 20.10
N THR A 14 -17.69 -24.46 19.78
CA THR A 14 -16.29 -24.46 20.20
C THR A 14 -16.09 -23.53 21.40
N VAL A 15 -16.80 -23.83 22.50
CA VAL A 15 -16.28 -23.47 23.82
C VAL A 15 -15.18 -24.47 24.13
N ALA A 16 -13.95 -23.97 24.22
CA ALA A 16 -12.77 -24.74 24.60
C ALA A 16 -13.00 -25.51 25.93
N PRO A 17 -12.52 -26.76 26.07
CA PRO A 17 -12.43 -27.39 27.37
C PRO A 17 -11.09 -27.01 28.02
N ASP A 18 -11.18 -26.50 29.25
CA ASP A 18 -10.29 -26.70 30.41
C ASP A 18 -10.05 -25.40 31.21
N ALA A 19 -10.80 -25.27 32.30
CA ALA A 19 -10.26 -24.80 33.58
C ALA A 19 -11.16 -25.32 34.71
N THR A 20 -10.63 -26.27 35.46
CA THR A 20 -11.09 -26.77 36.74
C THR A 20 -11.17 -25.67 37.80
N ALA A 21 -12.29 -25.54 38.50
CA ALA A 21 -12.36 -25.08 39.90
C ALA A 21 -13.78 -25.24 40.48
N ASP A 22 -13.84 -26.02 41.56
CA ASP A 22 -14.73 -25.99 42.73
C ASP A 22 -16.13 -25.33 42.67
N GLY A 23 -17.14 -26.21 42.76
CA GLY A 23 -18.16 -26.24 43.81
C GLY A 23 -18.81 -24.93 44.28
N ILE A 24 -20.10 -24.79 44.00
CA ILE A 24 -21.12 -24.30 44.95
C ILE A 24 -22.46 -24.92 44.58
N VAL A 25 -23.11 -25.50 45.59
CA VAL A 25 -24.47 -26.02 45.59
C VAL A 25 -25.39 -24.87 45.99
N VAL A 26 -26.44 -24.59 45.21
CA VAL A 26 -27.67 -23.99 45.74
C VAL A 26 -28.88 -24.56 45.02
N ASP A 27 -29.79 -25.00 45.88
CA ASP A 27 -31.02 -25.76 45.67
C ASP A 27 -32.22 -24.83 45.42
N ALA A 28 -33.32 -25.47 45.00
CA ALA A 28 -34.74 -25.04 45.10
C ALA A 28 -35.37 -24.24 43.93
N THR A 29 -36.08 -25.01 43.09
CA THR A 29 -37.54 -24.94 42.76
C THR A 29 -38.26 -23.59 42.68
N VAL A 30 -39.15 -23.49 41.65
CA VAL A 30 -40.41 -22.71 41.47
C VAL A 30 -40.38 -22.17 40.03
N ASP A 31 -41.38 -22.18 39.15
CA ASP A 31 -42.73 -22.75 39.03
C ASP A 31 -43.10 -22.42 37.56
N LEU A 32 -43.74 -23.35 36.83
CA LEU A 32 -44.24 -23.07 35.47
C LEU A 32 -45.49 -22.19 35.57
N PRO A 33 -45.71 -21.30 34.60
CA PRO A 33 -47.00 -21.37 33.94
C PRO A 33 -46.93 -21.28 32.41
N ASP A 34 -47.69 -22.21 31.83
CA ASP A 34 -48.68 -22.05 30.76
C ASP A 34 -48.34 -21.28 29.48
N LEU A 35 -48.35 -22.05 28.39
CA LEU A 35 -48.46 -21.61 27.01
C LEU A 35 -49.85 -21.02 26.75
N THR A 36 -49.97 -19.74 26.42
CA THR A 36 -50.81 -19.28 25.30
C THR A 36 -50.67 -17.79 24.98
N ALA A 37 -50.44 -17.52 23.69
CA ALA A 37 -50.73 -16.31 22.94
C ALA A 37 -49.93 -15.02 23.24
N LEU A 38 -49.11 -14.59 22.26
CA LEU A 38 -49.44 -13.43 21.43
C LEU A 38 -48.64 -13.49 20.10
N ASP A 39 -49.40 -13.51 19.02
CA ASP A 39 -49.04 -13.35 17.63
C ASP A 39 -48.68 -11.88 17.33
N GLN A 40 -47.84 -11.67 16.31
CA GLN A 40 -47.53 -10.39 15.63
C GLN A 40 -46.62 -9.37 16.34
N SER A 41 -45.34 -9.38 15.96
CA SER A 41 -44.58 -8.15 15.71
C SER A 41 -43.58 -8.37 14.57
N SER A 42 -44.01 -7.97 13.38
CA SER A 42 -43.19 -7.81 12.19
C SER A 42 -42.46 -6.47 12.27
N ASP A 43 -41.35 -6.43 13.00
CA ASP A 43 -40.35 -5.36 12.92
C ASP A 43 -38.99 -5.95 13.28
N ALA A 44 -38.37 -6.61 12.30
CA ALA A 44 -36.95 -6.96 12.39
C ALA A 44 -36.13 -5.66 12.28
N PRO A 45 -35.17 -5.40 13.18
CA PRO A 45 -34.28 -4.25 13.05
C PRO A 45 -33.50 -4.35 11.73
N ALA A 46 -33.46 -3.25 10.99
CA ALA A 46 -32.78 -3.11 9.69
C ALA A 46 -31.23 -3.24 9.75
N ASP A 47 -30.70 -3.76 10.86
CA ASP A 47 -29.27 -3.85 11.19
C ASP A 47 -28.89 -5.24 11.73
N ALA A 48 -29.66 -6.28 11.39
CA ALA A 48 -29.22 -7.65 11.58
C ALA A 48 -28.13 -7.98 10.53
N PRO A 49 -26.95 -8.49 10.93
CA PRO A 49 -26.02 -9.11 9.99
C PRO A 49 -26.81 -10.18 9.20
N LYS A 50 -26.80 -10.09 7.86
CA LYS A 50 -27.42 -11.14 7.04
C LYS A 50 -26.83 -12.49 7.46
N PRO A 51 -27.63 -13.55 7.60
CA PRO A 51 -27.09 -14.87 7.90
C PRO A 51 -26.11 -15.23 6.79
N ASP A 52 -24.86 -15.51 7.15
CA ASP A 52 -23.88 -16.08 6.24
C ASP A 52 -24.55 -17.28 5.56
N GLN A 53 -24.68 -17.25 4.23
CA GLN A 53 -25.29 -18.37 3.52
C GLN A 53 -24.29 -19.53 3.54
N GLU A 54 -24.42 -20.41 4.52
CA GLU A 54 -23.61 -21.63 4.60
C GLU A 54 -24.07 -22.62 3.51
N VAL A 55 -23.12 -23.06 2.67
CA VAL A 55 -23.37 -24.04 1.60
C VAL A 55 -22.45 -25.24 1.80
N VAL A 56 -22.95 -26.47 1.59
CA VAL A 56 -22.13 -27.69 1.67
C VAL A 56 -21.47 -27.96 0.32
N VAL A 57 -20.15 -27.95 0.29
CA VAL A 57 -19.38 -28.46 -0.86
C VAL A 57 -18.46 -29.58 -0.36
N GLY A 58 -18.63 -30.78 -0.91
CA GLY A 58 -17.82 -31.95 -0.53
C GLY A 58 -17.99 -32.42 0.93
N GLY A 59 -19.10 -32.07 1.59
CA GLY A 59 -19.38 -32.45 2.97
C GLY A 59 -18.90 -31.47 4.05
N SER A 60 -18.39 -30.29 3.68
CA SER A 60 -18.01 -29.22 4.62
C SER A 60 -18.92 -28.00 4.49
N CYS A 61 -19.38 -27.45 5.64
CA CYS A 61 -20.01 -26.13 5.71
C CYS A 61 -18.96 -25.08 5.29
N ILE A 62 -19.15 -24.42 4.17
CA ILE A 62 -18.40 -23.22 3.82
C ILE A 62 -19.34 -22.02 3.87
N THR A 63 -18.92 -20.97 4.57
CA THR A 63 -19.58 -19.67 4.55
C THR A 63 -19.43 -19.09 3.13
N ARG A 64 -20.54 -18.99 2.39
CA ARG A 64 -20.60 -18.20 1.16
C ARG A 64 -21.13 -16.82 1.49
N PRO A 65 -20.27 -15.79 1.60
CA PRO A 65 -20.73 -14.42 1.85
C PRO A 65 -21.62 -13.84 0.74
N CYS A 66 -21.69 -14.48 -0.44
CA CYS A 66 -22.63 -14.09 -1.48
C CYS A 66 -23.09 -15.25 -2.39
N ALA A 67 -24.28 -15.10 -2.99
CA ALA A 67 -24.79 -15.89 -4.10
C ALA A 67 -25.03 -15.05 -5.37
N ASN A 68 -25.18 -13.73 -5.22
CA ASN A 68 -25.31 -12.77 -6.31
C ASN A 68 -24.73 -11.41 -5.89
N ASN A 69 -24.57 -10.50 -6.85
CA ASN A 69 -23.92 -9.20 -6.59
C ASN A 69 -24.67 -8.31 -5.58
N GLY A 70 -25.99 -8.48 -5.42
CA GLY A 70 -26.80 -7.68 -4.49
C GLY A 70 -26.56 -8.02 -3.01
N GLU A 71 -25.80 -9.09 -2.73
CA GLU A 71 -25.45 -9.50 -1.38
C GLU A 71 -24.12 -8.89 -0.91
N CYS A 72 -23.32 -8.34 -1.82
CA CYS A 72 -22.07 -7.66 -1.48
C CYS A 72 -22.33 -6.18 -1.14
N GLN A 73 -21.85 -5.71 0.01
CA GLN A 73 -21.90 -4.27 0.36
C GLN A 73 -21.15 -3.40 -0.65
N SER A 74 -20.12 -3.96 -1.29
CA SER A 74 -19.41 -3.36 -2.42
C SER A 74 -18.83 -4.47 -3.29
N GLY A 75 -18.77 -4.25 -4.61
CA GLY A 75 -18.18 -5.21 -5.55
C GLY A 75 -19.16 -6.22 -6.16
N MET A 76 -18.66 -7.41 -6.47
CA MET A 76 -19.36 -8.47 -7.21
C MET A 76 -19.17 -9.81 -6.53
N CYS A 77 -20.11 -10.73 -6.74
CA CYS A 77 -19.99 -12.08 -6.22
C CYS A 77 -19.24 -12.98 -7.20
N GLU A 78 -18.07 -13.48 -6.80
CA GLU A 78 -17.26 -14.42 -7.57
C GLU A 78 -17.01 -15.69 -6.75
N GLN A 79 -17.48 -16.84 -7.25
CA GLN A 79 -17.33 -18.14 -6.59
C GLN A 79 -17.80 -18.19 -5.13
N GLY A 80 -18.77 -17.33 -4.80
CA GLY A 80 -19.31 -17.22 -3.46
C GLY A 80 -18.57 -16.26 -2.53
N ALA A 81 -17.55 -15.54 -3.01
CA ALA A 81 -16.84 -14.47 -2.32
C ALA A 81 -17.15 -13.10 -2.94
N CYS A 82 -17.26 -12.07 -2.10
CA CYS A 82 -17.37 -10.70 -2.60
C CYS A 82 -15.99 -10.15 -2.98
N VAL A 83 -15.83 -9.79 -4.24
CA VAL A 83 -14.59 -9.24 -4.82
C VAL A 83 -14.84 -7.84 -5.37
N SER A 84 -13.85 -6.96 -5.31
CA SER A 84 -13.97 -5.62 -5.88
C SER A 84 -13.67 -5.58 -7.38
N CYS A 85 -13.00 -6.60 -7.92
CA CYS A 85 -12.68 -6.68 -9.34
C CYS A 85 -12.50 -8.10 -9.84
N ARG A 86 -12.76 -8.30 -11.15
CA ARG A 86 -12.38 -9.52 -11.90
C ARG A 86 -11.26 -9.26 -12.92
N ASP A 87 -11.21 -8.02 -13.39
CA ASP A 87 -10.27 -7.50 -14.35
C ASP A 87 -10.06 -6.00 -14.11
N ASN A 88 -9.10 -5.42 -14.82
CA ASN A 88 -8.70 -4.02 -14.62
C ASN A 88 -9.81 -3.01 -14.96
N ALA A 89 -10.82 -3.38 -15.75
CA ALA A 89 -11.92 -2.47 -16.11
C ALA A 89 -12.84 -2.17 -14.92
N HIS A 90 -12.79 -3.00 -13.88
CA HIS A 90 -13.53 -2.78 -12.64
C HIS A 90 -12.83 -1.79 -11.69
N CYS A 91 -11.58 -1.41 -11.97
CA CYS A 91 -10.77 -0.55 -11.11
C CYS A 91 -10.68 0.90 -11.62
N SER A 92 -11.81 1.45 -12.08
CA SER A 92 -11.89 2.72 -12.81
C SER A 92 -11.58 3.94 -11.95
N GLU A 93 -12.02 3.96 -10.69
CA GLU A 93 -11.88 5.13 -9.80
C GLU A 93 -10.66 5.08 -8.87
N GLY A 94 -9.76 4.10 -9.06
CA GLY A 94 -8.65 3.88 -8.14
C GLY A 94 -7.43 3.18 -8.76
N PRO A 95 -6.71 2.38 -7.95
CA PRO A 95 -5.55 1.59 -8.38
C PRO A 95 -5.92 0.73 -9.60
N LYS A 96 -5.19 0.84 -10.71
CA LYS A 96 -5.68 0.38 -12.03
C LYS A 96 -5.60 -1.13 -12.27
N GLN A 97 -5.19 -1.91 -11.27
CA GLN A 97 -4.80 -3.30 -11.47
C GLN A 97 -5.67 -4.20 -10.60
N CYS A 98 -6.32 -5.17 -11.22
CA CYS A 98 -7.04 -6.18 -10.48
C CYS A 98 -6.10 -7.31 -10.07
N ASN A 99 -5.92 -7.51 -8.77
CA ASN A 99 -5.26 -8.69 -8.26
C ASN A 99 -6.24 -9.87 -8.29
N LYS A 100 -6.14 -10.69 -9.33
CA LYS A 100 -7.02 -11.85 -9.54
C LYS A 100 -6.94 -12.92 -8.44
N GLN A 101 -5.86 -12.95 -7.66
CA GLN A 101 -5.73 -13.91 -6.56
C GLN A 101 -6.61 -13.51 -5.37
N PHE A 102 -6.72 -12.21 -5.10
CA PHE A 102 -7.46 -11.68 -3.96
C PHE A 102 -8.78 -11.00 -4.35
N GLY A 103 -9.05 -10.83 -5.65
CA GLY A 103 -10.23 -10.15 -6.16
C GLY A 103 -10.30 -8.67 -5.79
N ILE A 104 -9.15 -8.03 -5.51
CA ILE A 104 -9.08 -6.62 -5.07
C ILE A 104 -8.31 -5.74 -6.05
N CYS A 105 -8.73 -4.49 -6.16
CA CYS A 105 -7.99 -3.48 -6.92
C CYS A 105 -6.75 -3.03 -6.13
N VAL A 106 -5.58 -3.09 -6.76
CA VAL A 106 -4.27 -2.78 -6.19
C VAL A 106 -3.49 -1.84 -7.11
N GLU A 107 -2.50 -1.13 -6.57
CA GLU A 107 -1.70 -0.19 -7.36
C GLU A 107 -0.84 -0.92 -8.39
N CYS A 108 -0.35 -2.09 -8.02
CA CYS A 108 0.53 -2.88 -8.83
C CYS A 108 0.29 -4.38 -8.65
N SER A 109 0.61 -5.14 -9.68
CA SER A 109 0.75 -6.60 -9.65
C SER A 109 2.12 -7.04 -10.19
N SER A 110 2.94 -6.07 -10.60
CA SER A 110 4.32 -6.21 -11.03
C SER A 110 5.03 -4.85 -10.93
N ASP A 111 6.35 -4.86 -10.88
CA ASP A 111 7.20 -3.66 -10.83
C ASP A 111 7.00 -2.74 -12.06
N ALA A 112 6.56 -3.31 -13.18
CA ALA A 112 6.26 -2.55 -14.40
C ALA A 112 5.13 -1.53 -14.18
N HIS A 113 4.15 -1.85 -13.34
CA HIS A 113 3.05 -0.92 -13.03
C HIS A 113 3.53 0.28 -12.22
N CYS A 114 4.42 0.07 -11.26
CA CYS A 114 5.04 1.13 -10.49
C CYS A 114 5.95 1.99 -11.37
N THR A 115 6.72 1.35 -12.26
CA THR A 115 7.54 2.06 -13.26
C THR A 115 6.70 2.82 -14.28
N ALA A 116 5.42 2.49 -14.52
CA ALA A 116 4.56 3.29 -15.40
C ALA A 116 3.96 4.53 -14.73
N LYS A 117 3.82 4.57 -13.39
CA LYS A 117 3.08 5.60 -12.62
C LYS A 117 3.65 7.03 -12.73
N GLY A 118 4.91 7.20 -13.12
CA GLY A 118 5.60 8.50 -13.22
C GLY A 118 6.32 8.94 -11.95
N SER A 119 5.76 8.63 -10.77
CA SER A 119 6.26 9.08 -9.47
C SER A 119 6.23 7.97 -8.40
N GLY A 120 7.09 8.11 -7.39
CA GLY A 120 7.20 7.18 -6.27
C GLY A 120 8.05 5.94 -6.54
N PRO A 121 7.96 4.92 -5.66
CA PRO A 121 8.77 3.72 -5.78
C PRO A 121 8.47 2.89 -7.02
N THR A 122 9.47 2.14 -7.52
CA THR A 122 9.37 1.34 -8.75
C THR A 122 9.14 -0.16 -8.50
N LYS A 123 9.20 -0.63 -7.25
CA LYS A 123 8.94 -2.03 -6.91
C LYS A 123 7.51 -2.23 -6.43
N CYS A 124 6.91 -3.35 -6.80
CA CYS A 124 5.63 -3.78 -6.31
C CYS A 124 5.78 -4.62 -5.04
N GLY A 125 5.12 -4.20 -3.96
CA GLY A 125 5.06 -4.93 -2.70
C GLY A 125 4.08 -6.09 -2.76
N GLY A 126 4.21 -7.05 -1.83
CA GLY A 126 3.34 -8.23 -1.77
C GLY A 126 1.85 -7.93 -1.53
N GLN A 127 1.55 -6.75 -0.98
CA GLN A 127 0.19 -6.25 -0.75
C GLN A 127 -0.37 -5.48 -1.97
N GLY A 128 0.38 -5.40 -3.08
CA GLY A 128 -0.04 -4.70 -4.30
C GLY A 128 0.11 -3.17 -4.25
N ALA A 129 0.90 -2.64 -3.32
CA ALA A 129 1.29 -1.23 -3.27
C ALA A 129 2.69 -1.04 -3.86
N CYS A 130 2.95 0.10 -4.52
CA CYS A 130 4.31 0.43 -4.95
C CYS A 130 5.16 0.85 -3.74
N ILE A 131 6.25 0.13 -3.49
CA ILE A 131 7.15 0.32 -2.36
C ILE A 131 8.61 0.35 -2.80
N CYS A 132 9.49 0.79 -1.92
CA CYS A 132 10.93 0.62 -2.05
C CYS A 132 11.47 -0.27 -0.92
N ASP A 133 12.53 -1.03 -1.20
CA ASP A 133 13.37 -1.70 -0.18
C ASP A 133 14.82 -1.20 -0.21
N THR A 134 15.17 -0.46 -1.27
CA THR A 134 16.49 0.06 -1.57
C THR A 134 16.30 1.37 -2.34
N ASP A 135 17.30 2.24 -2.26
CA ASP A 135 17.33 3.52 -2.99
C ASP A 135 17.19 3.34 -4.51
N ALA A 136 17.62 2.21 -5.06
CA ALA A 136 17.47 1.90 -6.48
C ALA A 136 15.99 1.86 -6.92
N HIS A 137 15.07 1.53 -6.02
CA HIS A 137 13.64 1.59 -6.31
C HIS A 137 13.05 2.99 -6.28
N CYS A 138 13.84 4.01 -5.96
CA CYS A 138 13.47 5.42 -6.08
C CYS A 138 14.10 6.08 -7.31
N MET A 139 14.64 5.26 -8.22
CA MET A 139 15.28 5.66 -9.45
C MET A 139 14.43 5.24 -10.65
N ARG A 140 14.36 6.11 -11.66
CA ARG A 140 13.68 5.85 -12.94
C ARG A 140 14.64 6.18 -14.08
N ASN A 141 14.93 5.19 -14.93
CA ASN A 141 15.87 5.34 -16.06
C ASN A 141 17.23 5.92 -15.64
N GLY A 142 17.73 5.56 -14.45
CA GLY A 142 18.99 6.09 -13.92
C GLY A 142 18.91 7.56 -13.45
N GLN A 143 17.73 8.13 -13.30
CA GLN A 143 17.48 9.46 -12.74
C GLN A 143 16.63 9.35 -11.47
N PRO A 144 16.90 10.12 -10.41
CA PRO A 144 16.11 10.06 -9.20
C PRO A 144 14.71 10.59 -9.47
N VAL A 145 13.71 9.86 -9.02
CA VAL A 145 12.37 10.42 -8.83
C VAL A 145 12.42 11.13 -7.48
N ASP A 146 12.23 12.44 -7.48
CA ASP A 146 12.40 13.35 -6.34
C ASP A 146 13.87 13.48 -5.88
N THR A 147 14.36 12.54 -5.06
CA THR A 147 15.74 12.53 -4.50
C THR A 147 16.32 11.14 -4.24
N GLY A 148 15.59 10.08 -4.60
CA GLY A 148 16.18 8.76 -4.74
C GLY A 148 16.45 7.96 -3.46
N LYS A 149 16.05 8.42 -2.26
CA LYS A 149 16.26 7.66 -1.02
C LYS A 149 15.05 6.82 -0.64
N CYS A 150 15.27 5.55 -0.30
CA CYS A 150 14.23 4.69 0.26
C CYS A 150 14.18 4.80 1.80
N HIS A 151 12.99 5.05 2.34
CA HIS A 151 12.74 5.07 3.78
C HIS A 151 11.34 4.50 4.09
N ASN A 152 11.29 3.45 4.91
CA ASN A 152 10.04 2.80 5.34
C ASN A 152 9.07 2.47 4.19
N GLY A 153 9.59 1.97 3.07
CA GLY A 153 8.76 1.60 1.91
C GLY A 153 8.42 2.76 0.98
N ALA A 154 8.76 4.01 1.32
CA ALA A 154 8.48 5.19 0.51
C ALA A 154 9.77 5.85 0.01
N CYS A 155 9.68 6.52 -1.14
CA CYS A 155 10.74 7.37 -1.63
C CYS A 155 10.63 8.75 -0.99
N ILE A 156 11.71 9.20 -0.35
CA ILE A 156 11.77 10.48 0.34
C ILE A 156 12.91 11.33 -0.19
N GLY A 157 12.84 12.62 0.21
CA GLY A 157 13.92 13.60 0.22
C GLY A 157 15.29 13.02 0.59
N CYS A 158 16.37 13.60 0.06
CA CYS A 158 17.70 13.37 0.62
C CYS A 158 17.70 13.84 2.09
N THR A 159 18.51 13.18 2.92
CA THR A 159 18.72 13.55 4.33
C THR A 159 20.19 13.86 4.63
N ALA A 160 21.08 13.41 3.76
CA ALA A 160 22.50 13.68 3.76
C ALA A 160 23.04 13.70 2.32
N ASP A 161 24.20 14.30 2.10
CA ASP A 161 24.86 14.39 0.79
C ASP A 161 25.04 13.01 0.13
N GLY A 162 25.33 11.97 0.93
CA GLY A 162 25.49 10.60 0.44
C GLY A 162 24.23 9.99 -0.19
N ASP A 163 23.04 10.57 0.08
CA ASP A 163 21.79 10.15 -0.56
C ASP A 163 21.74 10.60 -2.04
N CYS A 164 22.50 11.65 -2.40
CA CYS A 164 22.53 12.22 -3.75
C CYS A 164 23.44 11.48 -4.73
N LYS A 165 24.00 10.33 -4.34
CA LYS A 165 24.86 9.49 -5.18
C LYS A 165 24.25 9.10 -6.53
N PHE A 166 22.91 9.11 -6.62
CA PHE A 166 22.19 8.75 -7.84
C PHE A 166 21.63 9.93 -8.64
N ALA A 167 21.67 11.16 -8.10
CA ALA A 167 21.24 12.34 -8.84
C ALA A 167 22.18 12.68 -10.02
N GLY A 168 23.38 12.11 -10.01
CA GLY A 168 24.40 12.34 -11.03
C GLY A 168 25.09 13.68 -10.83
N SER A 169 26.25 13.85 -11.48
CA SER A 169 26.95 15.12 -11.46
C SER A 169 26.11 16.21 -12.16
N PRO A 170 26.00 17.43 -11.61
CA PRO A 170 26.72 17.96 -10.45
C PRO A 170 26.02 17.80 -9.08
N PHE A 171 24.86 17.16 -9.01
CA PHE A 171 23.99 17.13 -7.83
C PHE A 171 24.51 16.20 -6.73
N THR A 172 25.41 16.70 -5.89
CA THR A 172 26.10 15.91 -4.85
C THR A 172 25.74 16.30 -3.43
N ARG A 173 25.05 17.43 -3.24
CA ARG A 173 24.72 17.99 -1.93
C ARG A 173 23.26 17.85 -1.61
N CYS A 174 22.94 17.61 -0.34
CA CYS A 174 21.57 17.59 0.12
C CYS A 174 21.18 18.92 0.75
N PHE A 175 20.14 19.56 0.22
CA PHE A 175 19.60 20.80 0.75
C PHE A 175 18.08 20.76 0.77
N ASN A 176 17.47 20.93 1.94
CA ASN A 176 16.00 20.94 2.11
C ASN A 176 15.30 19.74 1.44
N GLY A 177 15.86 18.54 1.58
CA GLY A 177 15.30 17.33 0.99
C GLY A 177 15.43 17.24 -0.53
N ARG A 178 16.32 18.03 -1.15
CA ARG A 178 16.62 18.03 -2.58
C ARG A 178 18.11 17.89 -2.84
N CYS A 179 18.47 17.11 -3.85
CA CYS A 179 19.84 17.06 -4.32
C CYS A 179 20.15 18.29 -5.16
N VAL A 180 21.15 19.04 -4.73
CA VAL A 180 21.59 20.29 -5.34
C VAL A 180 23.05 20.20 -5.75
N ALA A 181 23.49 21.06 -6.65
CA ALA A 181 24.85 21.02 -7.15
C ALA A 181 25.85 21.53 -6.10
N CYS A 182 25.44 22.54 -5.32
CA CYS A 182 26.31 23.22 -4.37
C CYS A 182 25.54 23.87 -3.21
N LEU A 183 26.22 23.99 -2.08
CA LEU A 183 25.84 24.84 -0.94
C LEU A 183 26.74 26.07 -0.88
N ASP A 184 28.00 25.91 -1.31
CA ASP A 184 28.97 26.99 -1.45
C ASP A 184 29.90 26.77 -2.66
N ASP A 185 30.79 27.74 -2.91
CA ASP A 185 31.68 27.73 -4.08
C ASP A 185 32.63 26.53 -4.13
N ASN A 186 32.99 25.92 -2.99
CA ASN A 186 33.91 24.79 -2.96
C ASN A 186 33.31 23.52 -3.57
N ASP A 187 31.98 23.41 -3.55
CA ASP A 187 31.26 22.28 -4.15
C ASP A 187 31.35 22.26 -5.68
N CYS A 188 31.61 23.43 -6.28
CA CYS A 188 31.73 23.56 -7.73
C CYS A 188 33.14 23.24 -8.25
N SER A 189 34.11 22.98 -7.37
CA SER A 189 35.49 22.67 -7.74
C SER A 189 35.62 21.41 -8.61
N SER A 190 34.73 20.43 -8.44
CA SER A 190 34.69 19.21 -9.25
C SER A 190 33.89 19.32 -10.54
N VAL A 191 33.23 20.46 -10.78
CA VAL A 191 32.35 20.68 -11.93
C VAL A 191 33.11 21.49 -12.99
N PRO A 192 33.48 20.88 -14.14
CA PRO A 192 34.33 21.54 -15.13
C PRO A 192 33.75 22.86 -15.64
N GLY A 193 34.57 23.91 -15.66
CA GLY A 193 34.18 25.23 -16.16
C GLY A 193 33.30 26.05 -15.20
N THR A 194 33.09 25.59 -13.97
CA THR A 194 32.36 26.33 -12.94
C THR A 194 33.23 26.57 -11.71
N GLY A 195 32.98 27.64 -10.98
CA GLY A 195 33.73 27.97 -9.76
C GLY A 195 32.90 28.66 -8.68
N LYS A 196 31.61 28.92 -8.97
CA LYS A 196 30.73 29.65 -8.08
C LYS A 196 29.40 28.94 -7.90
N CYS A 197 28.89 28.97 -6.68
CA CYS A 197 27.55 28.56 -6.35
C CYS A 197 26.61 29.76 -6.37
N ASN A 198 25.48 29.66 -7.07
CA ASN A 198 24.48 30.71 -7.07
C ASN A 198 23.43 30.52 -5.95
N GLY A 199 22.55 31.51 -5.79
CA GLY A 199 21.46 31.47 -4.79
C GLY A 199 20.36 30.42 -5.05
N VAL A 200 20.46 29.63 -6.12
CA VAL A 200 19.57 28.49 -6.42
C VAL A 200 20.34 27.15 -6.38
N ASN A 201 21.43 27.11 -5.62
CA ASN A 201 22.23 25.90 -5.37
C ASN A 201 22.72 25.18 -6.64
N SER A 202 23.03 25.98 -7.66
CA SER A 202 23.56 25.51 -8.95
C SER A 202 24.96 26.09 -9.19
N CYS A 203 25.87 25.24 -9.67
CA CYS A 203 27.19 25.68 -10.09
C CYS A 203 27.11 26.42 -11.42
N PHE A 204 27.75 27.58 -11.51
CA PHE A 204 27.81 28.37 -12.72
C PHE A 204 29.22 28.83 -13.05
N GLY A 205 29.39 29.25 -14.30
CA GLY A 205 30.67 29.67 -14.86
C GLY A 205 31.29 30.84 -14.08
N CYS A 206 32.61 30.83 -14.01
CA CYS A 206 33.38 31.95 -13.50
C CYS A 206 33.05 33.22 -14.30
N SER A 207 32.69 34.31 -13.63
CA SER A 207 32.43 35.60 -14.28
C SER A 207 33.68 36.48 -14.31
N THR A 208 34.64 36.17 -13.45
CA THR A 208 35.95 36.80 -13.34
C THR A 208 37.05 35.75 -13.23
N VAL A 209 38.28 36.13 -13.57
CA VAL A 209 39.46 35.26 -13.43
C VAL A 209 39.67 34.81 -11.97
N GLY A 210 39.26 35.65 -11.01
CA GLY A 210 39.32 35.33 -9.58
C GLY A 210 38.37 34.20 -9.18
N ASP A 211 37.24 34.04 -9.87
CA ASP A 211 36.27 32.96 -9.59
C ASP A 211 36.83 31.59 -9.97
N CYS A 212 37.77 31.55 -10.91
CA CYS A 212 38.43 30.34 -11.40
C CYS A 212 39.80 30.10 -10.74
N ALA A 213 40.18 30.93 -9.75
CA ALA A 213 41.43 30.81 -9.02
C ALA A 213 41.49 29.57 -8.09
N LEU A 214 40.43 28.75 -8.00
CA LEU A 214 40.49 27.47 -7.28
C LEU A 214 40.73 26.28 -8.24
N LEU A 215 40.74 26.51 -9.56
CA LEU A 215 40.86 25.47 -10.61
C LEU A 215 42.28 25.35 -11.19
N PHE A 216 43.31 25.90 -10.54
CA PHE A 216 44.63 26.09 -11.13
C PHE A 216 45.32 24.79 -11.58
N ALA A 217 45.26 24.48 -12.89
CA ALA A 217 46.32 23.78 -13.64
C ALA A 217 46.18 23.82 -15.18
N SER A 218 45.33 24.64 -15.79
CA SER A 218 45.20 24.69 -17.26
C SER A 218 45.03 26.12 -17.79
N PRO A 219 45.93 26.64 -18.65
CA PRO A 219 45.91 28.04 -19.12
C PRO A 219 44.84 28.33 -20.20
N LEU A 220 43.83 27.48 -20.36
CA LEU A 220 42.87 27.54 -21.48
C LEU A 220 41.42 27.89 -21.09
N TRP A 221 41.11 28.08 -19.80
CA TRP A 221 39.74 28.36 -19.37
C TRP A 221 39.55 29.86 -19.17
N GLN A 222 39.30 30.56 -20.28
CA GLN A 222 38.83 31.94 -20.23
C GLN A 222 37.32 31.91 -19.93
N CYS A 223 36.91 32.59 -18.86
CA CYS A 223 35.55 33.08 -18.70
C CYS A 223 35.17 33.80 -20.00
N LYS A 224 34.23 33.24 -20.77
CA LYS A 224 33.80 33.81 -22.04
C LYS A 224 32.50 34.56 -21.85
#